data_AF-A0A8C0FWZ0-F1
#
_entry.id   AF-A0A8C0FWZ0-F1
#
_cell.length_a   1.000
_cell.length_b   1.000
_cell.length_c   1.000
_cell.angle_alpha   90.00
_cell.angle_beta   90.00
_cell.angle_gamma   90.00
#
_symmetry.space_group_name_H-M   'P 1'
#
loop_
_entity.id
_entity.type
_entity.pdbx_description
1 polymer ?
#
loop_
_entity_poly.entity_id
_entity_poly.type
_entity_poly.pdbx_seq_one_letter_code
_entity_poly.pdbx_strand_id
1 'polypeptide(L)'
;QEAMTTGAGSSFGTTCWWGFSPALDLQRECGCTHSVFLAGLESSMAHLCLSQDDLPELNILLVGSVDGRHVLQTMSQAHRWPQRRINFYIVENNLEAVGRQLLFLSLALESPEKMGLQEKSEMFLELLGNSLIRSPTAAYLQEKSDLFIRYVTDPDFQQCHLGAVDLSALKFKERDQLESIFRFWRNPDPQAFPIARLWDLRVRQYLGTRYDARRGVCDWDLTMKLHERGARAINGREFSRWRDTGVAFELREGVYHIPNKTLASGRLLRHGELVPARGYWGDIGTGPYLPFGIESEEPSLLKTVNGIPAKVGVPLWGAGPGTPQMGGIPSPQVPAACPGPVLIHFLPLGCTARLPCKNQYHQRFHLLFFSCR
;
A
#
# COMPACT_ATOMS: atom_id res chain seq x y z
N GLN A 1 2.10 -12.20 -11.33
CA GLN A 1 2.18 -10.91 -12.05
C GLN A 1 3.65 -10.53 -12.14
N GLU A 2 4.15 -10.12 -13.29
CA GLU A 2 5.56 -9.74 -13.44
C GLU A 2 5.80 -8.37 -12.77
N ALA A 3 6.81 -8.28 -11.91
CA ALA A 3 7.17 -7.04 -11.25
C ALA A 3 7.94 -6.11 -12.19
N MET A 4 7.55 -4.83 -12.24
CA MET A 4 8.29 -3.82 -13.00
C MET A 4 9.29 -3.13 -12.08
N THR A 5 10.58 -3.31 -12.34
CA THR A 5 11.62 -2.82 -11.44
C THR A 5 12.79 -2.16 -12.17
N THR A 6 13.38 -1.13 -11.55
CA THR A 6 14.50 -0.37 -12.13
C THR A 6 15.89 -0.94 -11.80
N GLY A 7 16.05 -2.21 -11.46
CA GLY A 7 17.38 -2.77 -11.14
C GLY A 7 17.39 -4.18 -10.58
N ALA A 8 18.59 -4.71 -10.32
CA ALA A 8 18.78 -5.97 -9.61
C ALA A 8 19.09 -5.70 -8.12
N GLY A 9 18.26 -6.26 -7.23
CA GLY A 9 18.52 -6.54 -5.81
C GLY A 9 18.75 -5.36 -4.84
N SER A 10 19.68 -4.43 -5.11
CA SER A 10 20.18 -3.50 -4.09
C SER A 10 19.40 -2.17 -3.99
N SER A 11 18.82 -1.68 -5.09
CA SER A 11 18.05 -0.42 -5.13
C SER A 11 16.78 -0.50 -4.30
N PHE A 12 16.06 -1.62 -4.36
CA PHE A 12 14.81 -1.86 -3.61
C PHE A 12 15.03 -1.99 -2.11
N GLY A 13 16.25 -2.35 -1.73
CA GLY A 13 16.63 -2.53 -0.34
C GLY A 13 16.11 -3.82 0.27
N THR A 14 16.22 -3.89 1.59
CA THR A 14 15.81 -5.07 2.36
C THR A 14 14.38 -4.98 2.85
N THR A 15 13.82 -3.76 2.88
CA THR A 15 12.45 -3.49 3.29
C THR A 15 11.65 -2.99 2.09
N CYS A 16 10.53 -3.64 1.80
CA CYS A 16 9.62 -3.18 0.76
C CYS A 16 8.56 -2.27 1.41
N TRP A 17 8.19 -1.16 0.76
CA TRP A 17 7.19 -0.19 1.25
C TRP A 17 5.98 0.00 0.34
N TRP A 18 6.13 -0.42 -0.92
CA TRP A 18 5.11 -0.37 -1.98
C TRP A 18 5.39 -1.49 -2.98
N GLY A 19 4.35 -1.94 -3.66
CA GLY A 19 4.45 -2.95 -4.70
C GLY A 19 5.03 -2.42 -6.00
N PHE A 20 5.53 -3.35 -6.80
CA PHE A 20 6.06 -3.11 -8.13
C PHE A 20 5.11 -3.54 -9.25
N SER A 21 3.82 -3.55 -8.95
CA SER A 21 2.75 -3.87 -9.89
C SER A 21 1.49 -3.06 -9.58
N PRO A 22 0.61 -2.84 -10.58
CA PRO A 22 -0.70 -2.25 -10.36
C PRO A 22 -1.53 -2.98 -9.31
N ALA A 23 -2.40 -2.24 -8.64
CA ALA A 23 -3.39 -2.81 -7.76
C ALA A 23 -4.38 -3.67 -8.56
N LEU A 24 -4.77 -4.81 -7.99
CA LEU A 24 -5.66 -5.78 -8.63
C LEU A 24 -6.96 -5.87 -7.84
N ASP A 25 -8.07 -5.93 -8.55
CA ASP A 25 -9.32 -6.42 -7.99
C ASP A 25 -9.29 -7.95 -7.99
N LEU A 26 -9.10 -8.53 -6.81
CA LEU A 26 -8.92 -9.98 -6.67
C LEU A 26 -10.21 -10.77 -6.89
N GLN A 27 -11.38 -10.12 -6.86
CA GLN A 27 -12.63 -10.77 -7.26
C GLN A 27 -12.68 -11.04 -8.76
N ARG A 28 -12.13 -10.12 -9.57
CA ARG A 28 -11.98 -10.30 -11.01
C ARG A 28 -11.12 -11.51 -11.35
N GLU A 29 -9.98 -11.64 -10.68
CA GLU A 29 -9.03 -12.74 -10.89
C GLU A 29 -9.65 -14.11 -10.55
N CYS A 30 -10.52 -14.15 -9.52
CA CYS A 30 -11.31 -15.35 -9.21
C CYS A 30 -12.37 -15.66 -10.27
N GLY A 31 -12.96 -14.64 -10.90
CA GLY A 31 -13.93 -14.82 -11.98
C GLY A 31 -13.30 -15.28 -13.30
N CYS A 32 -12.10 -14.79 -13.66
CA CYS A 32 -11.42 -15.12 -14.91
C CYS A 32 -10.85 -16.55 -14.96
N THR A 33 -10.68 -17.24 -13.83
CA THR A 33 -10.32 -18.66 -13.82
C THR A 33 -11.46 -19.59 -14.29
N HIS A 34 -12.67 -19.07 -14.48
CA HIS A 34 -13.77 -19.83 -15.11
C HIS A 34 -13.55 -20.15 -16.59
N SER A 35 -12.69 -19.43 -17.34
CA SER A 35 -12.67 -19.56 -18.80
C SER A 35 -11.63 -20.52 -19.40
N VAL A 36 -10.63 -21.02 -18.65
CA VAL A 36 -9.57 -21.86 -19.27
C VAL A 36 -9.15 -23.10 -18.47
N PHE A 37 -9.38 -23.19 -17.16
CA PHE A 37 -8.84 -24.30 -16.34
C PHE A 37 -9.88 -25.16 -15.58
N LEU A 38 -11.17 -24.80 -15.61
CA LEU A 38 -12.21 -25.47 -14.82
C LEU A 38 -13.28 -26.23 -15.63
N ALA A 39 -13.03 -26.56 -16.91
CA ALA A 39 -13.89 -27.51 -17.63
C ALA A 39 -13.84 -28.95 -17.05
N GLY A 40 -12.93 -29.22 -16.10
CA GLY A 40 -12.81 -30.52 -15.41
C GLY A 40 -13.15 -30.50 -13.92
N LEU A 41 -13.60 -29.37 -13.35
CA LEU A 41 -13.76 -29.19 -11.90
C LEU A 41 -15.13 -28.58 -11.50
N GLU A 42 -16.13 -28.69 -12.37
CA GLU A 42 -17.54 -28.45 -12.01
C GLU A 42 -17.97 -29.29 -10.79
N SER A 43 -17.26 -30.40 -10.50
CA SER A 43 -17.50 -31.22 -9.30
C SER A 43 -17.02 -30.63 -7.98
N SER A 44 -16.19 -29.55 -7.94
CA SER A 44 -15.64 -29.03 -6.66
C SER A 44 -16.36 -27.80 -6.09
N MET A 45 -17.32 -27.22 -6.83
CA MET A 45 -18.13 -26.11 -6.33
C MET A 45 -19.25 -26.54 -5.37
N ALA A 46 -19.38 -27.85 -5.10
CA ALA A 46 -20.23 -28.38 -4.02
C ALA A 46 -19.73 -28.03 -2.60
N HIS A 47 -18.56 -27.39 -2.47
CA HIS A 47 -17.94 -27.02 -1.19
C HIS A 47 -17.88 -25.51 -0.92
N LEU A 48 -18.68 -24.68 -1.61
CA LEU A 48 -18.96 -23.34 -1.08
C LEU A 48 -19.66 -23.53 0.27
N CYS A 49 -18.89 -23.48 1.37
CA CYS A 49 -19.43 -23.44 2.71
C CYS A 49 -20.34 -22.21 2.78
N LEU A 50 -21.66 -22.44 2.76
CA LEU A 50 -22.63 -21.42 3.10
C LEU A 50 -22.28 -20.96 4.51
N SER A 51 -21.97 -19.67 4.65
CA SER A 51 -21.83 -19.05 5.96
C SER A 51 -23.20 -18.99 6.65
N GLN A 52 -23.25 -18.69 7.96
CA GLN A 52 -24.50 -18.63 8.74
C GLN A 52 -25.57 -17.69 8.15
N ASP A 53 -25.19 -16.80 7.22
CA ASP A 53 -26.05 -15.80 6.56
C ASP A 53 -26.33 -16.11 5.07
N ASP A 54 -26.10 -17.36 4.61
CA ASP A 54 -26.28 -17.82 3.21
C ASP A 54 -25.44 -17.11 2.13
N LEU A 55 -24.53 -16.21 2.52
CA LEU A 55 -23.60 -15.57 1.58
C LEU A 55 -22.42 -16.50 1.24
N PRO A 56 -22.04 -16.62 -0.04
CA PRO A 56 -20.85 -17.37 -0.44
C PRO A 56 -19.59 -16.70 0.12
N GLU A 57 -18.59 -17.49 0.50
CA GLU A 57 -17.31 -16.99 1.02
C GLU A 57 -16.22 -16.95 -0.04
N LEU A 58 -15.40 -15.90 0.01
CA LEU A 58 -14.18 -15.76 -0.78
C LEU A 58 -12.98 -15.52 0.16
N ASN A 59 -12.32 -16.61 0.51
CA ASN A 59 -11.04 -16.62 1.24
C ASN A 59 -9.84 -16.38 0.31
N ILE A 60 -9.07 -15.32 0.55
CA ILE A 60 -7.91 -14.90 -0.25
C ILE A 60 -6.66 -14.82 0.65
N LEU A 61 -5.59 -15.52 0.29
CA LEU A 61 -4.28 -15.37 0.95
C LEU A 61 -3.41 -14.37 0.19
N LEU A 62 -3.00 -13.30 0.85
CA LEU A 62 -2.04 -12.31 0.36
C LEU A 62 -0.71 -12.50 1.07
N VAL A 63 0.36 -12.79 0.33
CA VAL A 63 1.72 -12.92 0.87
C VAL A 63 2.59 -11.80 0.34
N GLY A 64 3.05 -10.93 1.24
CA GLY A 64 3.96 -9.83 0.93
C GLY A 64 3.34 -8.71 0.10
N SER A 65 2.05 -8.40 0.28
CA SER A 65 1.37 -7.32 -0.44
C SER A 65 1.95 -5.94 -0.07
N VAL A 66 2.42 -5.80 1.18
CA VAL A 66 3.11 -4.65 1.78
C VAL A 66 2.25 -3.40 1.95
N ASP A 67 1.66 -2.88 0.88
CA ASP A 67 0.98 -1.57 0.84
C ASP A 67 -0.55 -1.66 0.87
N GLY A 68 -1.10 -2.87 0.96
CA GLY A 68 -2.55 -3.09 1.03
C GLY A 68 -3.29 -2.73 -0.26
N ARG A 69 -2.59 -2.43 -1.37
CA ARG A 69 -3.23 -1.94 -2.61
C ARG A 69 -4.30 -2.87 -3.16
N HIS A 70 -4.07 -4.19 -3.12
CA HIS A 70 -5.03 -5.17 -3.60
C HIS A 70 -6.28 -5.25 -2.72
N VAL A 71 -6.13 -5.04 -1.41
CA VAL A 71 -7.27 -4.99 -0.48
C VAL A 71 -8.12 -3.76 -0.79
N LEU A 72 -7.49 -2.58 -0.88
CA LEU A 72 -8.19 -1.33 -1.19
C LEU A 72 -8.88 -1.38 -2.57
N GLN A 73 -8.19 -1.90 -3.59
CA GLN A 73 -8.74 -2.04 -4.95
C GLN A 73 -9.92 -3.01 -4.99
N THR A 74 -9.81 -4.15 -4.31
CA THR A 74 -10.90 -5.13 -4.27
C THR A 74 -12.11 -4.57 -3.52
N MET A 75 -11.89 -3.86 -2.41
CA MET A 75 -12.96 -3.22 -1.64
C MET A 75 -13.64 -2.10 -2.42
N SER A 76 -12.90 -1.26 -3.15
CA SER A 76 -13.48 -0.16 -3.93
C SER A 76 -14.32 -0.65 -5.11
N GLN A 77 -13.96 -1.80 -5.69
CA GLN A 77 -14.67 -2.43 -6.81
C GLN A 77 -15.72 -3.46 -6.37
N ALA A 78 -15.89 -3.71 -5.08
CA ALA A 78 -16.76 -4.78 -4.58
C ALA A 78 -18.23 -4.66 -5.02
N HIS A 79 -18.73 -3.43 -5.21
CA HIS A 79 -20.08 -3.17 -5.72
C HIS A 79 -20.35 -3.70 -7.14
N ARG A 80 -19.29 -4.08 -7.88
CA ARG A 80 -19.38 -4.62 -9.24
C ARG A 80 -19.67 -6.12 -9.28
N TRP A 81 -19.56 -6.79 -8.15
CA TRP A 81 -19.65 -8.25 -8.04
C TRP A 81 -20.87 -8.69 -7.26
N PRO A 82 -21.35 -9.93 -7.46
CA PRO A 82 -22.36 -10.53 -6.59
C PRO A 82 -21.91 -10.50 -5.13
N GLN A 83 -22.84 -10.15 -4.24
CA GLN A 83 -22.62 -10.07 -2.80
C GLN A 83 -22.04 -11.38 -2.26
N ARG A 84 -20.97 -11.26 -1.49
CA ARG A 84 -20.23 -12.37 -0.89
C ARG A 84 -19.45 -11.88 0.33
N ARG A 85 -19.09 -12.79 1.23
CA ARG A 85 -18.19 -12.50 2.34
C ARG A 85 -16.76 -12.64 1.87
N ILE A 86 -15.94 -11.59 2.01
CA ILE A 86 -14.54 -11.60 1.56
C ILE A 86 -13.64 -11.65 2.77
N ASN A 87 -12.83 -12.70 2.88
CA ASN A 87 -11.87 -12.86 3.95
C ASN A 87 -10.45 -12.76 3.38
N PHE A 88 -9.75 -11.66 3.66
CA PHE A 88 -8.33 -11.50 3.37
C PHE A 88 -7.50 -12.09 4.49
N TYR A 89 -6.56 -12.96 4.16
CA TYR A 89 -5.55 -13.48 5.08
C TYR A 89 -4.22 -12.91 4.64
N ILE A 90 -3.59 -12.08 5.46
CA ILE A 90 -2.42 -11.31 5.07
C ILE A 90 -1.20 -11.81 5.85
N VAL A 91 -0.17 -12.22 5.10
CA VAL A 91 1.14 -12.59 5.65
C VAL A 91 2.16 -11.58 5.16
N GLU A 92 2.74 -10.83 6.10
CA GLU A 92 3.83 -9.89 5.81
C GLU A 92 5.16 -10.41 6.34
N ASN A 93 6.24 -9.79 5.85
CA ASN A 93 7.61 -10.14 6.25
C ASN A 93 8.14 -9.24 7.40
N ASN A 94 7.44 -8.17 7.73
CA ASN A 94 7.76 -7.25 8.83
C ASN A 94 6.48 -6.60 9.36
N LEU A 95 6.55 -6.10 10.60
CA LEU A 95 5.38 -5.51 11.27
C LEU A 95 5.16 -4.06 10.88
N GLU A 96 6.18 -3.37 10.40
CA GLU A 96 6.03 -2.02 9.86
C GLU A 96 5.06 -2.00 8.66
N ALA A 97 5.07 -3.04 7.81
CA ALA A 97 4.11 -3.23 6.72
C ALA A 97 2.68 -3.47 7.25
N VAL A 98 2.51 -4.29 8.29
CA VAL A 98 1.20 -4.51 8.94
C VAL A 98 0.66 -3.19 9.48
N GLY A 99 1.49 -2.41 10.19
CA GLY A 99 1.12 -1.09 10.69
C GLY A 99 0.72 -0.13 9.56
N ARG A 100 1.44 -0.14 8.43
CA ARG A 100 1.11 0.70 7.26
C ARG A 100 -0.21 0.31 6.63
N GLN A 101 -0.51 -0.99 6.50
CA GLN A 101 -1.79 -1.45 5.97
C GLN A 101 -2.95 -1.04 6.88
N LEU A 102 -2.78 -1.14 8.21
CA LEU A 102 -3.75 -0.64 9.18
C LEU A 102 -3.98 0.87 9.03
N LEU A 103 -2.91 1.64 8.81
CA LEU A 103 -2.98 3.08 8.56
C LEU A 103 -3.76 3.42 7.29
N PHE A 104 -3.45 2.74 6.18
CA PHE A 104 -4.13 2.98 4.89
C PHE A 104 -5.61 2.57 4.93
N LEU A 105 -5.94 1.46 5.59
CA LEU A 105 -7.33 1.06 5.80
C LEU A 105 -8.08 2.09 6.65
N SER A 106 -7.47 2.57 7.74
CA SER A 106 -8.07 3.58 8.61
C SER A 106 -8.33 4.90 7.87
N LEU A 107 -7.39 5.32 7.01
CA LEU A 107 -7.53 6.53 6.20
C LEU A 107 -8.62 6.38 5.13
N ALA A 108 -8.65 5.26 4.42
CA ALA A 108 -9.67 4.99 3.41
C ALA A 108 -11.08 5.01 4.04
N LEU A 109 -11.23 4.38 5.21
CA LEU A 109 -12.50 4.20 5.92
C LEU A 109 -12.88 5.37 6.84
N GLU A 110 -12.08 6.44 6.92
CA GLU A 110 -12.42 7.61 7.76
C GLU A 110 -13.78 8.18 7.36
N SER A 111 -14.58 8.69 8.30
CA SER A 111 -15.89 9.26 7.96
C SER A 111 -15.72 10.46 6.99
N PRO A 112 -16.55 10.56 5.92
CA PRO A 112 -16.60 11.74 5.08
C PRO A 112 -16.91 13.04 5.83
N GLU A 113 -17.54 12.96 7.00
CA GLU A 113 -17.80 14.11 7.88
C GLU A 113 -16.53 14.66 8.52
N LYS A 114 -15.51 13.82 8.72
CA LYS A 114 -14.23 14.19 9.33
C LYS A 114 -13.18 14.58 8.29
N MET A 115 -13.13 13.87 7.16
CA MET A 115 -12.12 14.09 6.13
C MET A 115 -12.69 13.86 4.73
N GLY A 116 -12.57 14.88 3.88
CA GLY A 116 -13.02 14.82 2.49
C GLY A 116 -12.15 13.90 1.63
N LEU A 117 -12.71 13.38 0.54
CA LEU A 117 -12.02 12.41 -0.33
C LEU A 117 -10.70 12.94 -0.93
N GLN A 118 -10.67 14.22 -1.30
CA GLN A 118 -9.45 14.85 -1.81
C GLN A 118 -8.36 14.85 -0.74
N GLU A 119 -8.68 15.25 0.49
CA GLU A 119 -7.73 15.29 1.60
C GLU A 119 -7.21 13.89 1.94
N LYS A 120 -8.09 12.88 1.98
CA LYS A 120 -7.70 11.47 2.14
C LYS A 120 -6.72 11.02 1.06
N SER A 121 -7.03 11.35 -0.19
CA SER A 121 -6.20 10.95 -1.34
C SER A 121 -4.82 11.59 -1.29
N GLU A 122 -4.76 12.88 -0.94
CA GLU A 122 -3.49 13.57 -0.78
C GLU A 122 -2.65 13.01 0.36
N MET A 123 -3.28 12.79 1.52
CA MET A 123 -2.64 12.22 2.69
C MET A 123 -2.17 10.78 2.44
N PHE A 124 -2.95 10.00 1.70
CA PHE A 124 -2.59 8.64 1.30
C PHE A 124 -1.31 8.63 0.46
N LEU A 125 -1.22 9.49 -0.57
CA LEU A 125 -0.03 9.60 -1.42
C LEU A 125 1.20 10.02 -0.61
N GLU A 126 1.04 10.97 0.30
CA GLU A 126 2.10 11.40 1.23
C GLU A 126 2.63 10.25 2.09
N LEU A 127 1.73 9.50 2.74
CA LEU A 127 2.08 8.38 3.60
C LEU A 127 2.67 7.20 2.79
N LEU A 128 2.16 6.99 1.58
CA LEU A 128 2.62 5.96 0.66
C LEU A 128 4.09 6.19 0.26
N GLY A 129 4.39 7.37 -0.27
CA GLY A 129 5.59 7.56 -1.09
C GLY A 129 6.58 8.62 -0.64
N ASN A 130 6.19 9.54 0.24
CA ASN A 130 7.04 10.68 0.57
C ASN A 130 7.90 10.42 1.82
N SER A 131 9.19 10.76 1.72
CA SER A 131 10.13 10.79 2.85
C SER A 131 9.77 11.88 3.86
N LEU A 132 9.28 13.02 3.38
CA LEU A 132 8.84 14.16 4.17
C LEU A 132 7.36 14.44 3.90
N ILE A 133 6.60 14.70 4.94
CA ILE A 133 5.15 14.93 4.92
C ILE A 133 4.81 16.31 5.51
N ARG A 134 3.59 16.78 5.23
CA ARG A 134 3.06 18.03 5.78
C ARG A 134 2.62 17.85 7.23
N SER A 135 2.50 18.96 7.96
CA SER A 135 2.04 18.97 9.36
C SER A 135 0.68 18.29 9.59
N PRO A 136 -0.35 18.49 8.74
CA PRO A 136 -1.63 17.80 8.91
C PRO A 136 -1.50 16.27 8.81
N THR A 137 -0.73 15.78 7.84
CA THR A 137 -0.45 14.35 7.66
C THR A 137 0.28 13.77 8.88
N ALA A 138 1.24 14.52 9.44
CA ALA A 138 1.95 14.08 10.64
C ALA A 138 1.04 14.06 11.89
N ALA A 139 0.17 15.06 12.04
CA ALA A 139 -0.81 15.10 13.13
C ALA A 139 -1.79 13.92 13.06
N TYR A 140 -2.30 13.61 11.86
CA TYR A 140 -3.15 12.44 11.63
C TYR A 140 -2.42 11.14 11.98
N LEU A 141 -1.16 10.99 11.56
CA LEU A 141 -0.34 9.83 11.90
C LEU A 141 -0.19 9.66 13.42
N GLN A 142 0.03 10.74 14.17
CA GLN A 142 0.14 10.70 15.62
C GLN A 142 -1.19 10.28 16.28
N GLU A 143 -2.31 10.89 15.86
CA GLU A 143 -3.66 10.54 16.33
C GLU A 143 -3.96 9.05 16.11
N LYS A 144 -3.71 8.54 14.90
CA LYS A 144 -3.92 7.12 14.59
C LYS A 144 -2.96 6.21 15.32
N SER A 145 -1.73 6.65 15.58
CA SER A 145 -0.77 5.86 16.36
C SER A 145 -1.26 5.61 17.80
N ASP A 146 -1.88 6.60 18.44
CA ASP A 146 -2.52 6.42 19.76
C ASP A 146 -3.64 5.38 19.72
N LEU A 147 -4.48 5.46 18.69
CA LEU A 147 -5.57 4.51 18.49
C LEU A 147 -5.05 3.08 18.22
N PHE A 148 -4.00 2.95 17.40
CA PHE A 148 -3.42 1.65 17.05
C PHE A 148 -2.73 0.98 18.21
N ILE A 149 -2.11 1.75 19.13
CA ILE A 149 -1.58 1.23 20.39
C ILE A 149 -2.70 0.53 21.17
N ARG A 150 -3.88 1.17 21.28
CA ARG A 150 -5.05 0.54 21.92
C ARG A 150 -5.49 -0.73 21.18
N TYR A 151 -5.59 -0.69 19.85
CA TYR A 151 -6.00 -1.87 19.08
C TYR A 151 -5.11 -3.10 19.28
N VAL A 152 -3.79 -2.92 19.45
CA VAL A 152 -2.88 -4.06 19.64
C VAL A 152 -2.74 -4.52 21.09
N THR A 153 -3.14 -3.68 22.05
CA THR A 153 -3.01 -3.96 23.50
C THR A 153 -4.32 -4.39 24.15
N ASP A 154 -5.46 -3.99 23.60
CA ASP A 154 -6.80 -4.26 24.11
C ASP A 154 -7.66 -4.95 23.02
N PRO A 155 -7.74 -6.29 23.02
CA PRO A 155 -8.50 -7.06 22.04
C PRO A 155 -10.00 -6.75 22.05
N ASP A 156 -10.58 -6.47 23.22
CA ASP A 156 -12.01 -6.19 23.35
C ASP A 156 -12.33 -4.83 22.71
N PHE A 157 -11.51 -3.81 23.01
CA PHE A 157 -11.60 -2.51 22.35
C PHE A 157 -11.40 -2.62 20.84
N GLN A 158 -10.44 -3.43 20.38
CA GLN A 158 -10.20 -3.66 18.96
C GLN A 158 -11.41 -4.28 18.27
N GLN A 159 -12.02 -5.31 18.87
CA GLN A 159 -13.19 -5.97 18.30
C GLN A 159 -14.40 -5.03 18.22
N CYS A 160 -14.61 -4.20 19.24
CA CYS A 160 -15.72 -3.22 19.26
C CYS A 160 -15.55 -2.10 18.23
N HIS A 161 -14.32 -1.62 18.00
CA HIS A 161 -14.07 -0.42 17.18
C HIS A 161 -13.51 -0.71 15.78
N LEU A 162 -12.95 -1.90 15.57
CA LEU A 162 -12.32 -2.33 14.32
C LEU A 162 -12.64 -3.80 14.02
N GLY A 163 -13.90 -4.20 14.16
CA GLY A 163 -14.33 -5.60 14.02
C GLY A 163 -14.09 -6.23 12.63
N ALA A 164 -13.83 -5.42 11.60
CA ALA A 164 -13.45 -5.90 10.27
C ALA A 164 -11.99 -6.35 10.16
N VAL A 165 -11.13 -6.02 11.14
CA VAL A 165 -9.73 -6.42 11.18
C VAL A 165 -9.53 -7.39 12.33
N ASP A 166 -8.84 -8.49 12.07
CA ASP A 166 -8.54 -9.53 13.05
C ASP A 166 -7.03 -9.62 13.28
N LEU A 167 -6.62 -9.27 14.50
CA LEU A 167 -5.24 -9.36 14.99
C LEU A 167 -5.03 -10.56 15.93
N SER A 168 -6.05 -11.39 16.15
CA SER A 168 -6.06 -12.52 17.11
C SER A 168 -4.94 -13.52 16.84
N ALA A 169 -4.59 -13.73 15.58
CA ALA A 169 -3.58 -14.70 15.18
C ALA A 169 -2.14 -14.25 15.49
N LEU A 170 -1.88 -12.93 15.59
CA LEU A 170 -0.55 -12.39 15.87
C LEU A 170 -0.06 -12.82 17.26
N LYS A 171 1.23 -13.16 17.38
CA LYS A 171 1.85 -13.54 18.66
C LYS A 171 1.95 -12.33 19.59
N PHE A 172 1.96 -12.55 20.91
CA PHE A 172 2.17 -11.49 21.90
C PHE A 172 3.40 -10.63 21.59
N LYS A 173 4.55 -11.24 21.30
CA LYS A 173 5.78 -10.52 20.89
C LYS A 173 5.59 -9.66 19.63
N GLU A 174 4.77 -10.11 18.68
CA GLU A 174 4.48 -9.34 17.46
C GLU A 174 3.60 -8.13 17.78
N ARG A 175 2.64 -8.27 18.71
CA ARG A 175 1.82 -7.14 19.20
C ARG A 175 2.64 -6.14 20.00
N ASP A 176 3.54 -6.59 20.87
CA ASP A 176 4.47 -5.71 21.61
C ASP A 176 5.35 -4.90 20.65
N GLN A 177 5.80 -5.53 19.56
CA GLN A 177 6.58 -4.86 18.52
C GLN A 177 5.74 -3.84 17.74
N LEU A 178 4.49 -4.16 17.37
CA LEU A 178 3.57 -3.19 16.78
C LEU A 178 3.34 -2.00 17.70
N GLU A 179 3.11 -2.24 18.99
CA GLU A 179 2.98 -1.18 19.98
C GLU A 179 4.23 -0.29 20.02
N SER A 180 5.44 -0.88 19.98
CA SER A 180 6.69 -0.11 19.90
C SER A 180 6.82 0.68 18.60
N ILE A 181 6.32 0.17 17.46
CA ILE A 181 6.31 0.88 16.17
C ILE A 181 5.40 2.11 16.28
N PHE A 182 4.18 1.93 16.79
CA PHE A 182 3.21 3.02 16.92
C PHE A 182 3.66 4.09 17.95
N ARG A 183 4.28 3.70 19.07
CA ARG A 183 4.91 4.67 19.98
C ARG A 183 5.97 5.51 19.28
N PHE A 184 6.74 4.93 18.36
CA PHE A 184 7.72 5.65 17.58
C PHE A 184 7.07 6.60 16.55
N TRP A 185 5.99 6.17 15.88
CA TRP A 185 5.23 7.04 14.97
C TRP A 185 4.60 8.23 15.69
N ARG A 186 4.09 8.00 16.92
CA ARG A 186 3.54 9.04 17.79
C ARG A 186 4.56 10.07 18.26
N ASN A 187 5.84 9.71 18.36
CA ASN A 187 6.87 10.63 18.85
C ASN A 187 6.85 11.92 18.02
N PRO A 188 6.74 13.13 18.62
CA PRO A 188 6.72 14.38 17.86
C PRO A 188 8.11 14.82 17.37
N ASP A 189 9.20 14.30 17.95
CA ASP A 189 10.56 14.72 17.63
C ASP A 189 10.93 14.35 16.17
N PRO A 190 11.20 15.31 15.28
CA PRO A 190 11.64 15.02 13.92
C PRO A 190 13.05 14.39 13.88
N GLN A 191 13.91 14.64 14.88
CA GLN A 191 15.27 14.10 14.90
C GLN A 191 15.30 12.60 15.24
N ALA A 192 14.22 12.05 15.78
CA ALA A 192 14.06 10.62 15.98
C ALA A 192 14.14 9.81 14.66
N PHE A 193 13.95 10.46 13.50
CA PHE A 193 14.08 9.83 12.19
C PHE A 193 14.58 10.83 11.12
N PRO A 194 15.90 11.05 11.00
CA PRO A 194 16.46 12.01 10.06
C PRO A 194 16.48 11.43 8.63
N ILE A 195 15.30 11.19 8.06
CA ILE A 195 15.10 10.46 6.81
C ILE A 195 15.77 11.12 5.61
N ALA A 196 15.83 12.44 5.52
CA ALA A 196 16.54 13.13 4.43
C ALA A 196 18.03 12.72 4.38
N ARG A 197 18.69 12.66 5.55
CA ARG A 197 20.08 12.18 5.66
C ARG A 197 20.18 10.69 5.33
N LEU A 198 19.26 9.87 5.83
CA LEU A 198 19.25 8.42 5.59
C LEU A 198 19.03 8.10 4.11
N TRP A 199 18.18 8.86 3.43
CA TRP A 199 17.93 8.77 2.00
C TRP A 199 19.20 9.07 1.21
N ASP A 200 19.85 10.21 1.47
CA ASP A 200 21.09 10.58 0.79
C ASP A 200 22.20 9.55 0.99
N LEU A 201 22.39 9.08 2.23
CA LEU A 201 23.35 8.01 2.54
C LEU A 201 23.06 6.74 1.73
N ARG A 202 21.79 6.37 1.60
CA ARG A 202 21.38 5.19 0.83
C ARG A 202 21.61 5.37 -0.67
N VAL A 203 21.32 6.56 -1.22
CA VAL A 203 21.61 6.90 -2.62
C VAL A 203 23.11 6.86 -2.91
N ARG A 204 23.94 7.41 -2.00
CA ARG A 204 25.41 7.33 -2.09
C ARG A 204 25.91 5.89 -2.06
N GLN A 205 25.40 5.07 -1.14
CA GLN A 205 25.77 3.65 -1.05
C GLN A 205 25.38 2.88 -2.31
N TYR A 206 24.21 3.14 -2.87
CA TYR A 206 23.73 2.46 -4.08
C TYR A 206 24.49 2.88 -5.35
N LEU A 207 24.72 4.18 -5.53
CA LEU A 207 25.34 4.70 -6.74
C LEU A 207 26.87 4.63 -6.71
N GLY A 208 27.48 4.66 -5.54
CA GLY A 208 28.93 4.67 -5.36
C GLY A 208 29.57 5.80 -6.16
N THR A 209 30.53 5.45 -7.01
CA THR A 209 31.23 6.39 -7.91
C THR A 209 30.30 7.11 -8.90
N ARG A 210 29.09 6.60 -9.15
CA ARG A 210 28.10 7.21 -10.05
C ARG A 210 27.23 8.26 -9.37
N TYR A 211 27.42 8.54 -8.08
CA TYR A 211 26.59 9.48 -7.33
C TYR A 211 26.61 10.91 -7.92
N ASP A 212 27.77 11.35 -8.42
CA ASP A 212 27.88 12.67 -9.07
C ASP A 212 27.18 12.71 -10.44
N ALA A 213 27.05 11.55 -11.10
CA ALA A 213 26.32 11.37 -12.34
C ALA A 213 24.86 10.90 -12.13
N ARG A 214 24.31 11.00 -10.91
CA ARG A 214 22.99 10.41 -10.54
C ARG A 214 21.82 10.86 -11.41
N ARG A 215 21.87 12.09 -11.95
CA ARG A 215 20.82 12.61 -12.84
C ARG A 215 20.72 11.79 -14.13
N GLY A 216 21.86 11.43 -14.73
CA GLY A 216 21.89 10.58 -15.91
C GLY A 216 21.45 9.14 -15.61
N VAL A 217 21.80 8.62 -14.43
CA VAL A 217 21.32 7.30 -13.98
C VAL A 217 19.81 7.31 -13.79
N CYS A 218 19.27 8.37 -13.19
CA CYS A 218 17.83 8.56 -13.00
C CYS A 218 17.06 8.60 -14.32
N ASP A 219 17.53 9.42 -15.27
CA ASP A 219 16.92 9.53 -16.60
C ASP A 219 16.91 8.18 -17.32
N TRP A 220 18.06 7.49 -17.32
CA TRP A 220 18.17 6.16 -17.93
C TRP A 220 17.27 5.11 -17.24
N ASP A 221 17.22 5.09 -15.90
CA ASP A 221 16.33 4.20 -15.14
C ASP A 221 14.85 4.43 -15.51
N LEU A 222 14.42 5.70 -15.63
CA LEU A 222 13.06 6.04 -16.01
C LEU A 222 12.73 5.56 -17.42
N THR A 223 13.54 5.96 -18.41
CA THR A 223 13.23 5.67 -19.81
C THR A 223 13.34 4.18 -20.10
N MET A 224 14.47 3.56 -19.76
CA MET A 224 14.80 2.20 -20.20
C MET A 224 14.17 1.11 -19.32
N LYS A 225 13.84 1.41 -18.06
CA LYS A 225 13.31 0.38 -17.15
C LYS A 225 11.85 0.57 -16.77
N LEU A 226 11.32 1.79 -16.83
CA LEU A 226 9.90 2.05 -16.53
C LEU A 226 9.12 2.31 -17.81
N HIS A 227 9.50 3.32 -18.60
CA HIS A 227 8.74 3.73 -19.79
C HIS A 227 8.70 2.65 -20.88
N GLU A 228 9.83 2.00 -21.17
CA GLU A 228 9.87 0.86 -22.11
C GLU A 228 9.02 -0.32 -21.66
N ARG A 229 8.77 -0.45 -20.36
CA ARG A 229 7.91 -1.48 -19.78
C ARG A 229 6.45 -1.05 -19.62
N GLY A 230 6.07 0.13 -20.12
CA GLY A 230 4.69 0.59 -20.17
C GLY A 230 4.33 1.67 -19.15
N ALA A 231 5.21 2.02 -18.21
CA ALA A 231 4.94 3.04 -17.19
C ALA A 231 5.16 4.49 -17.68
N ARG A 232 4.69 4.81 -18.90
CA ARG A 232 4.88 6.12 -19.56
C ARG A 232 4.16 7.28 -18.87
N ALA A 233 3.21 6.98 -17.99
CA ALA A 233 2.49 7.98 -17.20
C ALA A 233 3.37 8.60 -16.09
N ILE A 234 4.50 7.98 -15.74
CA ILE A 234 5.42 8.52 -14.71
C ILE A 234 6.15 9.74 -15.26
N ASN A 235 5.92 10.90 -14.65
CA ASN A 235 6.53 12.16 -15.05
C ASN A 235 8.02 12.23 -14.67
N GLY A 236 8.87 12.63 -15.61
CA GLY A 236 10.31 12.71 -15.37
C GLY A 236 10.74 13.69 -14.29
N ARG A 237 10.02 14.81 -14.11
CA ARG A 237 10.30 15.79 -13.06
C ARG A 237 9.98 15.24 -11.67
N GLU A 238 8.83 14.57 -11.53
CA GLU A 238 8.42 13.93 -10.27
C GLU A 238 9.38 12.80 -9.91
N PHE A 239 9.68 11.92 -10.87
CA PHE A 239 10.62 10.82 -10.67
C PHE A 239 12.02 11.30 -10.29
N SER A 240 12.55 12.33 -10.98
CA SER A 240 13.87 12.88 -10.69
C SER A 240 13.94 13.50 -9.29
N ARG A 241 12.93 14.27 -8.91
CA ARG A 241 12.83 14.84 -7.56
C ARG A 241 12.76 13.74 -6.51
N TRP A 242 11.96 12.71 -6.73
CA TRP A 242 11.87 11.59 -5.80
C TRP A 242 13.21 10.88 -5.63
N ARG A 243 13.94 10.63 -6.73
CA ARG A 243 15.29 10.04 -6.66
C ARG A 243 16.25 10.91 -5.83
N ASP A 244 16.18 12.23 -5.97
CA ASP A 244 17.04 13.17 -5.25
C ASP A 244 16.62 13.39 -3.77
N THR A 245 15.33 13.36 -3.44
CA THR A 245 14.81 13.85 -2.13
C THR A 245 13.99 12.83 -1.34
N GLY A 246 13.52 11.77 -2.00
CA GLY A 246 12.55 10.83 -1.46
C GLY A 246 11.11 11.36 -1.39
N VAL A 247 10.82 12.55 -1.91
CA VAL A 247 9.46 13.10 -2.00
C VAL A 247 8.89 12.79 -3.39
N ALA A 248 7.91 11.89 -3.45
CA ALA A 248 7.31 11.40 -4.70
C ALA A 248 6.19 12.29 -5.23
N PHE A 249 5.35 12.80 -4.31
CA PHE A 249 4.12 13.51 -4.63
C PHE A 249 4.13 14.91 -3.99
N GLU A 250 4.14 15.96 -4.83
CA GLU A 250 3.90 17.34 -4.42
C GLU A 250 2.53 17.79 -4.94
N LEU A 251 1.56 17.84 -4.03
CA LEU A 251 0.14 18.01 -4.42
C LEU A 251 -0.34 19.45 -4.28
N ARG A 252 0.37 20.28 -3.49
CA ARG A 252 0.09 21.69 -3.25
C ARG A 252 1.40 22.44 -2.97
N GLU A 253 1.33 23.76 -2.85
CA GLU A 253 2.40 24.62 -2.30
C GLU A 253 2.55 24.40 -0.77
N GLY A 254 2.70 23.14 -0.36
CA GLY A 254 2.86 22.73 1.04
C GLY A 254 4.32 22.52 1.39
N VAL A 255 4.70 22.89 2.62
CA VAL A 255 6.06 22.67 3.12
C VAL A 255 6.20 21.24 3.64
N TYR A 256 6.92 20.39 2.90
CA TYR A 256 7.26 19.03 3.29
C TYR A 256 8.53 19.04 4.16
N HIS A 257 8.37 18.98 5.47
CA HIS A 257 9.50 19.13 6.42
C HIS A 257 9.48 18.14 7.58
N ILE A 258 8.38 17.39 7.78
CA ILE A 258 8.28 16.43 8.87
C ILE A 258 8.60 15.03 8.35
N PRO A 259 9.48 14.26 9.01
CA PRO A 259 9.80 12.90 8.59
C PRO A 259 8.58 11.97 8.57
N ASN A 260 8.39 11.27 7.46
CA ASN A 260 7.42 10.18 7.38
C ASN A 260 7.96 8.95 8.12
N LYS A 261 7.63 8.84 9.41
CA LYS A 261 8.10 7.75 10.28
C LYS A 261 7.57 6.37 9.88
N THR A 262 6.55 6.31 9.04
CA THR A 262 6.02 5.05 8.50
C THR A 262 6.98 4.36 7.52
N LEU A 263 8.02 5.05 7.04
CA LEU A 263 9.07 4.49 6.19
C LEU A 263 10.32 4.05 6.97
N ALA A 264 10.28 4.11 8.30
CA ALA A 264 11.36 3.62 9.14
C ALA A 264 11.26 2.10 9.32
N SER A 265 12.40 1.41 9.25
CA SER A 265 12.48 -0.01 9.59
C SER A 265 13.69 -0.30 10.49
N GLY A 266 13.53 -1.30 11.35
CA GLY A 266 14.62 -1.80 12.20
C GLY A 266 15.53 -2.78 11.47
N ARG A 267 16.85 -2.68 11.68
CA ARG A 267 17.83 -3.66 11.21
C ARG A 267 18.94 -3.85 12.23
N LEU A 268 19.42 -5.08 12.38
CA LEU A 268 20.67 -5.34 13.09
C LEU A 268 21.85 -5.04 12.16
N LEU A 269 22.67 -4.05 12.53
CA LEU A 269 23.89 -3.70 11.82
C LEU A 269 25.10 -4.29 12.54
N ARG A 270 26.11 -4.71 11.78
CA ARG A 270 27.34 -5.29 12.33
C ARG A 270 28.42 -4.21 12.42
N HIS A 271 28.75 -3.81 13.65
CA HIS A 271 29.85 -2.90 13.97
C HIS A 271 30.69 -3.54 15.08
N GLY A 272 31.42 -4.62 14.73
CA GLY A 272 31.97 -5.56 15.71
C GLY A 272 30.87 -6.47 16.26
N GLU A 273 29.96 -5.90 17.05
CA GLU A 273 28.74 -6.55 17.56
C GLU A 273 27.50 -6.20 16.71
N LEU A 274 26.40 -6.93 16.93
CA LEU A 274 25.11 -6.65 16.29
C LEU A 274 24.37 -5.56 17.06
N VAL A 275 24.26 -4.37 16.47
CA VAL A 275 23.58 -3.22 17.06
C VAL A 275 22.24 -2.99 16.34
N PRO A 276 21.11 -2.91 17.07
CA PRO A 276 19.84 -2.52 16.47
C PRO A 276 19.88 -1.06 16.02
N ALA A 277 19.63 -0.84 14.75
CA ALA A 277 19.55 0.50 14.16
C ALA A 277 18.20 0.67 13.46
N ARG A 278 17.59 1.84 13.64
CA ARG A 278 16.41 2.26 12.88
C ARG A 278 16.87 3.15 11.73
N GLY A 279 16.41 2.84 10.52
CA GLY A 279 16.82 3.55 9.32
C GLY A 279 15.81 3.42 8.18
N TYR A 280 16.17 3.97 7.03
CA TYR A 280 15.45 3.77 5.79
C TYR A 280 16.20 2.75 4.94
N TRP A 281 15.60 1.57 4.74
CA TRP A 281 16.17 0.46 3.97
C TRP A 281 15.31 0.11 2.76
N GLY A 282 14.54 1.09 2.29
CA GLY A 282 13.52 0.94 1.27
C GLY A 282 13.98 1.18 -0.16
N ASP A 283 13.03 1.17 -1.07
CA ASP A 283 13.30 1.41 -2.48
C ASP A 283 13.69 2.86 -2.76
N ILE A 284 14.82 3.02 -3.45
CA ILE A 284 15.25 4.31 -4.00
C ILE A 284 15.31 4.28 -5.52
N GLY A 285 14.99 3.16 -6.18
CA GLY A 285 15.11 2.99 -7.62
C GLY A 285 13.80 3.12 -8.38
N THR A 286 12.73 2.40 -7.99
CA THR A 286 11.51 2.25 -8.81
C THR A 286 10.45 3.29 -8.46
N GLY A 287 10.26 3.53 -7.16
CA GLY A 287 9.33 4.49 -6.63
C GLY A 287 7.90 3.98 -6.49
N PRO A 288 7.06 4.76 -5.77
CA PRO A 288 5.71 4.37 -5.36
C PRO A 288 4.66 4.56 -6.47
N TYR A 289 5.06 4.67 -7.73
CA TYR A 289 4.20 5.08 -8.84
C TYR A 289 3.39 3.93 -9.45
N LEU A 290 3.92 2.71 -9.39
CA LEU A 290 3.32 1.56 -10.07
C LEU A 290 1.99 1.09 -9.47
N PRO A 291 1.77 1.10 -8.14
CA PRO A 291 0.51 0.65 -7.54
C PRO A 291 -0.75 1.33 -8.08
N PHE A 292 -0.70 2.64 -8.31
CA PHE A 292 -1.88 3.47 -8.63
C PHE A 292 -1.68 4.48 -9.75
N GLY A 293 -0.48 4.55 -10.36
CA GLY A 293 -0.13 5.62 -11.30
C GLY A 293 0.00 5.21 -12.76
N ILE A 294 -0.05 3.92 -13.08
CA ILE A 294 0.18 3.42 -14.46
C ILE A 294 -1.06 2.79 -15.11
N GLU A 295 -2.11 2.57 -14.33
CA GLU A 295 -3.41 2.08 -14.80
C GLU A 295 -4.51 3.02 -14.32
N SER A 296 -5.54 3.19 -15.14
CA SER A 296 -6.71 3.98 -14.80
C SER A 296 -7.91 3.55 -15.62
N GLU A 297 -9.08 3.60 -15.02
CA GLU A 297 -10.36 3.38 -15.71
C GLU A 297 -10.77 4.55 -16.60
N GLU A 298 -10.09 5.69 -16.46
CA GLU A 298 -10.29 6.89 -17.27
C GLU A 298 -9.01 7.11 -18.12
N PRO A 299 -8.96 6.55 -19.36
CA PRO A 299 -7.75 6.53 -20.17
C PRO A 299 -7.23 7.92 -20.53
N SER A 300 -8.07 8.97 -20.42
CA SER A 300 -7.66 10.35 -20.65
C SER A 300 -6.58 10.82 -19.67
N LEU A 301 -6.44 10.18 -18.50
CA LEU A 301 -5.45 10.49 -17.47
C LEU A 301 -4.05 9.96 -17.80
N LEU A 302 -3.98 8.90 -18.61
CA LEU A 302 -2.72 8.27 -19.01
C LEU A 302 -2.18 8.85 -20.32
N LYS A 303 -2.89 9.82 -20.93
CA LYS A 303 -2.47 10.45 -22.19
C LYS A 303 -1.18 11.23 -21.98
N THR A 304 -0.27 11.08 -22.94
CA THR A 304 0.96 11.87 -23.04
C THR A 304 0.91 12.79 -24.25
N VAL A 305 1.38 14.02 -24.12
CA VAL A 305 1.61 14.96 -25.24
C VAL A 305 3.11 15.14 -25.38
N ASN A 306 3.67 14.82 -26.56
CA ASN A 306 5.11 14.86 -26.83
C ASN A 306 5.96 14.06 -25.81
N GLY A 307 5.44 12.92 -25.35
CA GLY A 307 6.12 12.07 -24.36
C GLY A 307 6.02 12.57 -22.91
N ILE A 308 5.28 13.64 -22.65
CA ILE A 308 5.04 14.19 -21.30
C ILE A 308 3.60 13.87 -20.88
N PRO A 309 3.34 13.38 -19.66
CA PRO A 309 1.97 13.18 -19.16
C PRO A 309 1.15 14.47 -19.25
N ALA A 310 -0.01 14.39 -19.93
CA ALA A 310 -0.86 15.55 -20.23
C ALA A 310 -1.54 16.11 -18.97
N LYS A 311 -1.75 15.26 -17.97
CA LYS A 311 -2.24 15.62 -16.64
C LYS A 311 -1.17 15.19 -15.63
N VAL A 312 -0.71 16.13 -14.82
CA VAL A 312 0.27 15.89 -13.76
C VAL A 312 -0.46 16.00 -12.43
N GLY A 313 -0.35 14.99 -11.57
CA GLY A 313 -0.52 15.06 -10.11
C GLY A 313 -1.72 15.81 -9.50
N VAL A 314 -2.76 16.18 -10.25
CA VAL A 314 -4.00 16.75 -9.67
C VAL A 314 -4.84 15.58 -9.18
N PRO A 315 -5.27 15.56 -7.90
CA PRO A 315 -6.12 14.49 -7.37
C PRO A 315 -7.31 14.24 -8.30
N LEU A 316 -7.49 12.98 -8.67
CA LEU A 316 -8.46 12.45 -9.63
C LEU A 316 -9.95 12.68 -9.30
N TRP A 317 -10.25 13.51 -8.31
CA TRP A 317 -11.58 13.65 -7.72
C TRP A 317 -12.02 15.11 -7.51
N GLY A 318 -11.25 16.08 -8.02
CA GLY A 318 -11.61 17.49 -8.00
C GLY A 318 -11.51 18.10 -9.39
N ALA A 319 -12.66 18.37 -10.03
CA ALA A 319 -12.71 19.23 -11.19
C ALA A 319 -12.13 20.61 -10.82
N GLY A 320 -11.08 21.04 -11.53
CA GLY A 320 -10.52 22.39 -11.39
C GLY A 320 -11.44 23.47 -11.98
N PRO A 321 -11.31 24.74 -11.55
CA PRO A 321 -12.17 25.82 -11.98
C PRO A 321 -11.77 26.27 -13.39
N GLY A 322 -12.64 26.07 -14.39
CA GLY A 322 -12.38 26.60 -15.73
C GLY A 322 -13.21 26.08 -16.91
N THR A 323 -14.06 25.08 -16.74
CA THR A 323 -14.95 24.61 -17.84
C THR A 323 -16.40 25.03 -17.63
N PRO A 324 -17.08 25.60 -18.64
CA PRO A 324 -18.44 26.12 -18.51
C PRO A 324 -19.41 24.99 -18.20
N GLN A 325 -20.32 25.26 -17.25
CA GLN A 325 -21.39 24.37 -16.84
C GLN A 325 -22.23 23.97 -18.06
N MET A 326 -22.26 22.68 -18.37
CA MET A 326 -23.30 22.08 -19.20
C MET A 326 -23.83 20.83 -18.51
N GLY A 327 -25.12 20.89 -18.15
CA GLY A 327 -25.96 19.73 -17.86
C GLY A 327 -25.71 19.07 -16.50
N GLY A 328 -26.55 19.37 -15.52
CA GLY A 328 -26.61 18.62 -14.27
C GLY A 328 -26.86 17.13 -14.53
N ILE A 329 -25.86 16.32 -14.18
CA ILE A 329 -26.04 14.88 -13.98
C ILE A 329 -26.52 14.75 -12.52
N PRO A 330 -27.67 14.10 -12.26
CA PRO A 330 -28.16 13.94 -10.90
C PRO A 330 -27.13 13.12 -10.09
N SER A 331 -26.70 13.69 -8.97
CA SER A 331 -25.90 12.99 -7.96
C SER A 331 -26.57 11.65 -7.62
N PRO A 332 -25.91 10.50 -7.81
CA PRO A 332 -26.41 9.27 -7.26
C PRO A 332 -26.27 9.36 -5.75
N GLN A 333 -27.36 9.69 -5.05
CA GLN A 333 -27.55 9.31 -3.66
C GLN A 333 -27.71 7.79 -3.63
N VAL A 334 -26.59 7.08 -3.80
CA VAL A 334 -26.51 5.66 -3.47
C VAL A 334 -25.85 5.64 -2.08
N PRO A 335 -26.52 5.16 -1.02
CA PRO A 335 -25.81 4.86 0.20
C PRO A 335 -24.74 3.85 -0.19
N ALA A 336 -23.47 4.17 0.07
CA ALA A 336 -22.35 3.29 -0.24
C ALA A 336 -22.69 1.92 0.35
N ALA A 337 -23.10 0.99 -0.51
CA ALA A 337 -23.36 -0.37 -0.11
C ALA A 337 -22.05 -0.83 0.51
N CYS A 338 -22.07 -1.04 1.84
CA CYS A 338 -20.95 -1.69 2.50
C CYS A 338 -20.68 -2.95 1.68
N PRO A 339 -19.46 -3.15 1.17
CA PRO A 339 -19.16 -4.43 0.57
C PRO A 339 -19.52 -5.48 1.62
N GLY A 340 -20.25 -6.53 1.24
CA GLY A 340 -20.61 -7.64 2.13
C GLY A 340 -19.42 -8.05 3.01
N PRO A 341 -19.65 -8.60 4.21
CA PRO A 341 -18.73 -8.52 5.34
C PRO A 341 -17.27 -8.80 4.94
N VAL A 342 -16.48 -7.74 4.80
CA VAL A 342 -15.04 -7.85 4.52
C VAL A 342 -14.33 -8.05 5.84
N LEU A 343 -13.55 -9.13 5.94
CA LEU A 343 -12.71 -9.41 7.09
C LEU A 343 -11.25 -9.48 6.67
N ILE A 344 -10.37 -8.89 7.48
CA ILE A 344 -8.93 -8.80 7.21
C ILE A 344 -8.19 -9.43 8.38
N HIS A 345 -7.67 -10.63 8.16
CA HIS A 345 -6.93 -11.42 9.15
C HIS A 345 -5.42 -11.22 8.95
N PHE A 346 -4.75 -10.54 9.89
CA PHE A 346 -3.30 -10.48 9.90
C PHE A 346 -2.72 -11.72 10.57
N LEU A 347 -1.93 -12.48 9.81
CA LEU A 347 -1.33 -13.73 10.25
C LEU A 347 0.11 -13.51 10.77
N PRO A 348 0.63 -14.39 11.65
CA PRO A 348 1.98 -14.27 12.18
C PRO A 348 3.06 -14.20 11.10
N LEU A 349 4.15 -13.49 11.40
CA LEU A 349 5.29 -13.43 10.50
C LEU A 349 5.86 -14.83 10.26
N GLY A 350 6.24 -15.10 9.02
CA GLY A 350 6.86 -16.36 8.60
C GLY A 350 5.95 -17.59 8.71
N CYS A 351 4.63 -17.41 8.84
CA CYS A 351 3.72 -18.54 8.99
C CYS A 351 3.46 -19.32 7.68
N THR A 352 3.78 -18.76 6.52
CA THR A 352 3.44 -19.29 5.18
C THR A 352 3.74 -20.79 5.02
N ALA A 353 4.94 -21.23 5.42
CA ALA A 353 5.37 -22.62 5.28
C ALA A 353 4.59 -23.60 6.17
N ARG A 354 3.97 -23.11 7.26
CA ARG A 354 3.20 -23.92 8.20
C ARG A 354 1.69 -23.81 7.99
N LEU A 355 1.22 -22.91 7.13
CA LEU A 355 -0.21 -22.74 6.87
C LEU A 355 -0.87 -24.04 6.39
N PRO A 356 -0.32 -24.80 5.41
CA PRO A 356 -0.95 -26.04 4.94
C PRO A 356 -1.05 -27.12 6.02
N CYS A 357 -0.16 -27.12 7.00
CA CYS A 357 -0.11 -28.11 8.08
C CYS A 357 -1.10 -27.84 9.22
N LYS A 358 -1.74 -26.66 9.24
CA LYS A 358 -2.73 -26.31 10.26
C LYS A 358 -4.12 -26.63 9.73
N ASN A 359 -4.85 -27.51 10.45
CA ASN A 359 -6.21 -27.91 10.09
C ASN A 359 -7.12 -26.73 9.74
N GLN A 360 -7.02 -25.61 10.48
CA GLN A 360 -7.84 -24.42 10.25
C GLN A 360 -7.59 -23.70 8.91
N TYR A 361 -6.49 -23.97 8.21
CA TYR A 361 -6.15 -23.36 6.91
C TYR A 361 -6.04 -24.39 5.78
N HIS A 362 -6.23 -25.68 6.07
CA HIS A 362 -6.17 -26.74 5.08
C HIS A 362 -7.29 -26.54 4.04
N GLN A 363 -6.92 -26.42 2.75
CA GLN A 363 -7.84 -26.14 1.63
C GLN A 363 -8.75 -24.91 1.83
N ARG A 364 -8.34 -23.95 2.66
CA ARG A 364 -9.19 -22.80 3.02
C ARG A 364 -9.23 -21.69 1.97
N PHE A 365 -8.18 -21.55 1.17
CA PHE A 365 -8.00 -20.40 0.29
C PHE A 365 -8.45 -20.71 -1.14
N HIS A 366 -9.31 -19.86 -1.70
CA HIS A 366 -9.72 -19.93 -3.11
C HIS A 366 -8.72 -19.24 -4.03
N LEU A 367 -8.04 -18.20 -3.53
CA LEU A 367 -7.01 -17.46 -4.25
C LEU A 367 -5.76 -17.30 -3.38
N LEU A 368 -4.61 -17.55 -3.99
CA LEU A 368 -3.29 -17.29 -3.41
C LEU A 368 -2.59 -16.22 -4.25
N PHE A 369 -2.23 -15.10 -3.63
CA PHE A 369 -1.44 -14.05 -4.26
C PHE A 369 -0.09 -13.93 -3.58
N PHE A 370 0.97 -14.11 -4.35
CA PHE A 370 2.34 -13.88 -3.92
C PHE A 370 2.86 -12.63 -4.62
N SER A 371 3.18 -11.60 -3.86
CA SER A 371 3.84 -10.43 -4.40
C SER A 371 5.29 -10.80 -4.76
N CYS A 372 5.68 -10.56 -6.01
CA CYS A 372 7.05 -10.78 -6.46
C CYS A 372 7.99 -9.78 -5.77
N ARG A 373 9.08 -10.29 -5.18
CA ARG A 373 10.26 -9.52 -4.80
C ARG A 373 11.38 -9.74 -5.80
#